data_AF-A0A451AYK2-F1
#
_entry.id   AF-A0A451AYK2-F1
#
_cell.length_a   1.000
_cell.length_b   1.000
_cell.length_c   1.000
_cell.angle_alpha   90.00
_cell.angle_beta   90.00
_cell.angle_gamma   90.00
#
_symmetry.space_group_name_H-M   'P 1'
#
loop_
_entity.id
_entity.type
_entity.pdbx_description
1 polymer ?
#
loop_
_entity_poly.entity_id
_entity_poly.type
_entity_poly.pdbx_seq_one_letter_code
_entity_poly.pdbx_strand_id
1 'polypeptide(L)'
;MNLASMEIPSVYIETTVVSYLTARPSRDLIVAAHQRITLEWWKTALPRCRAFVSPIVIQEASRGDPNAARRRLESIADFPVLEVTEDVNALAGEYFARTRIPEKARADTFHLSLATLHGMDYLLSWNFTHILGRTVRRIVQGINTILCLFLAQLRK
;
A
#
# COMPACT_ATOMS: atom_id res chain seq x y z
N MET A 1 -5.51 -34.73 11.01
CA MET A 1 -5.16 -33.59 10.13
C MET A 1 -5.07 -32.37 11.01
N ASN A 2 -3.87 -31.83 11.20
CA ASN A 2 -3.62 -30.67 12.05
C ASN A 2 -4.17 -29.42 11.34
N LEU A 3 -5.18 -28.76 11.92
CA LEU A 3 -5.58 -27.42 11.55
C LEU A 3 -4.46 -26.49 12.02
N ALA A 4 -3.35 -26.46 11.26
CA ALA A 4 -2.36 -25.42 11.41
C ALA A 4 -3.11 -24.09 11.38
N SER A 5 -3.02 -23.36 12.48
CA SER A 5 -3.38 -21.96 12.64
C SER A 5 -3.14 -21.20 11.33
N MET A 6 -4.20 -20.96 10.55
CA MET A 6 -4.12 -20.07 9.41
C MET A 6 -3.86 -18.69 9.99
N GLU A 7 -2.60 -18.26 9.95
CA GLU A 7 -2.21 -16.92 10.36
C GLU A 7 -3.06 -15.91 9.59
N ILE A 8 -3.64 -14.95 10.32
CA ILE A 8 -4.45 -13.89 9.70
C ILE A 8 -3.47 -13.02 8.90
N PRO A 9 -3.61 -12.94 7.56
CA PRO A 9 -2.65 -12.22 6.74
C PRO A 9 -2.64 -10.73 7.08
N SER A 10 -1.44 -10.16 7.09
CA SER A 10 -1.19 -8.74 7.23
C SER A 10 -1.31 -8.02 5.88
N VAL A 11 -1.94 -6.84 5.89
CA VAL A 11 -2.07 -6.00 4.69
C VAL A 11 -1.71 -4.57 5.01
N TYR A 12 -0.77 -4.02 4.24
CA TYR A 12 -0.47 -2.60 4.26
C TYR A 12 -1.33 -1.87 3.21
N ILE A 13 -2.08 -0.86 3.66
CA ILE A 13 -3.03 -0.12 2.82
C ILE A 13 -2.42 1.23 2.45
N GLU A 14 -2.22 1.45 1.14
CA GLU A 14 -1.73 2.71 0.60
C GLU A 14 -2.87 3.72 0.37
N THR A 15 -2.54 5.02 0.32
CA THR A 15 -3.48 6.15 0.38
C THR A 15 -4.52 6.17 -0.74
N THR A 16 -4.18 5.73 -1.96
CA THR A 16 -5.15 5.72 -3.07
C THR A 16 -6.36 4.85 -2.77
N VAL A 17 -6.18 3.74 -2.05
CA VAL A 17 -7.28 2.86 -1.62
C VAL A 17 -8.23 3.63 -0.70
N VAL A 18 -7.69 4.29 0.32
CA VAL A 18 -8.47 5.10 1.28
C VAL A 18 -9.20 6.25 0.57
N SER A 19 -8.55 6.82 -0.46
CA SER A 19 -9.13 7.90 -1.26
C SER A 19 -10.29 7.41 -2.11
N TYR A 20 -10.18 6.25 -2.79
CA TYR A 20 -11.30 5.67 -3.53
C TYR A 20 -12.42 5.20 -2.62
N LEU A 21 -12.13 4.70 -1.42
CA LEU A 21 -13.12 4.26 -0.45
C LEU A 21 -14.08 5.39 -0.03
N THR A 22 -13.55 6.58 0.19
CA THR A 22 -14.25 7.70 0.85
C THR A 22 -14.64 8.84 -0.09
N ALA A 23 -14.19 8.78 -1.34
CA ALA A 23 -14.55 9.71 -2.40
C ALA A 23 -16.04 9.60 -2.76
N ARG A 24 -16.60 10.70 -3.26
CA ARG A 24 -17.95 10.68 -3.84
C ARG A 24 -17.96 9.79 -5.08
N PRO A 25 -19.07 9.08 -5.37
CA PRO A 25 -19.20 8.30 -6.59
C PRO A 25 -18.84 9.14 -7.81
N SER A 26 -17.89 8.64 -8.60
CA SER A 26 -17.46 9.31 -9.83
C SER A 26 -18.36 8.92 -11.01
N ARG A 27 -18.45 9.82 -11.99
CA ARG A 27 -19.04 9.54 -13.31
C ARG A 27 -18.01 8.99 -14.31
N ASP A 28 -16.72 9.12 -14.01
CA ASP A 28 -15.66 8.47 -14.76
C ASP A 28 -15.73 6.96 -14.50
N LEU A 29 -15.89 6.17 -15.56
CA LEU A 29 -16.12 4.72 -15.47
C LEU A 29 -14.94 3.97 -14.81
N ILE A 30 -13.70 4.41 -15.05
CA ILE A 30 -12.51 3.78 -14.50
C ILE A 30 -12.42 4.07 -13.00
N VAL A 31 -12.60 5.34 -12.64
CA VAL A 31 -12.63 5.76 -11.22
C VAL A 31 -13.77 5.06 -10.49
N ALA A 32 -14.96 5.00 -11.08
CA ALA A 32 -16.12 4.32 -10.49
C ALA A 32 -15.86 2.83 -10.27
N ALA A 33 -15.18 2.16 -11.20
CA ALA A 33 -14.77 0.77 -11.03
C ALA A 33 -13.79 0.60 -9.86
N HIS A 34 -12.76 1.43 -9.76
CA HIS A 34 -11.81 1.39 -8.63
C HIS A 34 -12.52 1.63 -7.28
N GLN A 35 -13.45 2.59 -7.22
CA GLN A 35 -14.28 2.83 -6.03
C GLN A 35 -15.10 1.59 -5.67
N ARG A 36 -15.72 0.94 -6.66
CA ARG A 36 -16.53 -0.25 -6.43
C ARG A 36 -15.70 -1.43 -5.92
N ILE A 37 -14.57 -1.71 -6.55
CA ILE A 37 -13.66 -2.80 -6.17
C ILE A 37 -13.10 -2.54 -4.77
N THR A 38 -12.72 -1.30 -4.47
CA THR A 38 -12.25 -0.89 -3.14
C THR A 38 -13.32 -1.15 -2.08
N LEU A 39 -14.56 -0.71 -2.32
CA LEU A 39 -15.68 -0.92 -1.40
C LEU A 39 -15.99 -2.40 -1.18
N GLU A 40 -15.91 -3.21 -2.22
CA GLU A 40 -16.12 -4.66 -2.13
C GLU A 40 -15.02 -5.34 -1.31
N TRP A 41 -13.76 -5.03 -1.61
CA TRP A 41 -12.62 -5.54 -0.86
C TRP A 41 -12.70 -5.14 0.62
N TRP A 42 -13.05 -3.88 0.91
CA TRP A 42 -13.19 -3.36 2.27
C TRP A 42 -14.27 -4.10 3.08
N LYS A 43 -15.34 -4.54 2.42
CA LYS A 43 -16.44 -5.26 3.08
C LYS A 43 -16.16 -6.76 3.26
N THR A 44 -15.42 -7.36 2.35
CA THR A 44 -15.36 -8.83 2.22
C THR A 44 -13.99 -9.42 2.57
N ALA A 45 -12.91 -8.73 2.24
CA ALA A 45 -11.54 -9.20 2.45
C ALA A 45 -10.92 -8.59 3.70
N LEU A 46 -11.10 -7.29 3.93
CA LEU A 46 -10.51 -6.59 5.09
C LEU A 46 -10.83 -7.27 6.44
N PRO A 47 -12.05 -7.77 6.72
CA PRO A 47 -12.33 -8.46 8.00
C PRO A 47 -11.54 -9.76 8.22
N ARG A 48 -10.86 -10.26 7.17
CA ARG A 48 -10.05 -11.48 7.19
C ARG A 48 -8.56 -11.18 7.20
N CYS A 49 -8.18 -9.90 7.30
CA CYS A 49 -6.81 -9.45 7.31
C CYS A 49 -6.56 -8.57 8.54
N ARG A 50 -5.29 -8.48 8.95
CA ARG A 50 -4.83 -7.46 9.90
C ARG A 50 -4.29 -6.28 9.10
N ALA A 51 -5.03 -5.18 9.07
CA ALA A 51 -4.68 -4.02 8.26
C ALA A 51 -3.74 -3.05 8.99
N PHE A 52 -2.82 -2.48 8.23
CA PHE A 52 -1.83 -1.51 8.70
C PHE A 52 -1.78 -0.31 7.76
N VAL A 53 -1.44 0.85 8.32
CA VAL A 53 -1.12 2.08 7.58
C VAL A 53 0.22 2.63 8.06
N SER A 54 0.64 3.79 7.56
CA SER A 54 1.89 4.45 7.98
C SER A 54 1.67 5.94 8.18
N PRO A 55 2.63 6.66 8.80
CA PRO A 55 2.62 8.11 8.87
C PRO A 55 2.51 8.78 7.50
N ILE A 56 3.05 8.15 6.44
CA ILE A 56 2.94 8.64 5.06
C ILE A 56 1.48 8.61 4.60
N VAL A 57 0.79 7.50 4.84
CA VAL A 57 -0.65 7.37 4.51
C VAL A 57 -1.48 8.41 5.25
N ILE A 58 -1.21 8.60 6.54
CA ILE A 58 -1.90 9.61 7.36
C ILE A 58 -1.63 11.02 6.81
N GLN A 59 -0.37 11.33 6.50
CA GLN A 59 0.01 12.63 5.95
C GLN A 59 -0.71 12.91 4.63
N GLU A 60 -0.77 11.94 3.72
CA GLU A 60 -1.45 12.12 2.44
C GLU A 60 -2.98 12.15 2.57
N ALA A 61 -3.54 11.34 3.48
CA ALA A 61 -4.96 11.32 3.81
C ALA A 61 -5.43 12.65 4.44
N SER A 62 -4.54 13.41 5.07
CA SER A 62 -4.87 14.71 5.67
C SER A 62 -4.89 15.89 4.68
N ARG A 63 -4.36 15.74 3.46
CA ARG A 63 -4.23 16.83 2.48
C ARG A 63 -5.52 17.11 1.70
N GLY A 64 -5.73 18.35 1.27
CA GLY A 64 -6.84 18.72 0.37
C GLY A 64 -8.09 19.18 1.12
N ASP A 65 -9.28 18.89 0.58
CA ASP A 65 -10.56 19.30 1.17
C ASP A 65 -10.71 18.78 2.62
N PRO A 66 -10.98 19.63 3.62
CA PRO A 66 -11.06 19.22 5.03
C PRO A 66 -12.09 18.12 5.30
N ASN A 67 -13.24 18.16 4.62
CA ASN A 67 -14.26 17.14 4.80
C ASN A 67 -13.83 15.78 4.21
N ALA A 68 -13.18 15.78 3.05
CA ALA A 68 -12.61 14.58 2.44
C ALA A 68 -11.44 14.02 3.27
N ALA A 69 -10.56 14.89 3.78
CA ALA A 69 -9.48 14.51 4.67
C ALA A 69 -10.01 13.84 5.94
N ARG A 70 -11.01 14.45 6.58
CA ARG A 70 -11.68 13.87 7.76
C ARG A 70 -12.23 12.46 7.49
N ARG A 71 -12.97 12.27 6.40
CA ARG A 71 -13.52 10.94 6.05
C ARG A 71 -12.43 9.89 5.83
N ARG A 72 -11.33 10.25 5.17
CA ARG A 72 -10.19 9.35 4.96
C ARG A 72 -9.56 8.94 6.29
N LEU A 73 -9.26 9.91 7.15
CA LEU A 73 -8.64 9.65 8.45
C LEU A 73 -9.55 8.82 9.36
N GLU A 74 -10.85 9.11 9.41
CA GLU A 74 -11.84 8.32 10.17
C GLU A 74 -11.86 6.86 9.71
N SER A 75 -11.76 6.60 8.40
CA SER A 75 -11.82 5.23 7.86
C SER A 75 -10.62 4.35 8.21
N ILE A 76 -9.50 4.95 8.67
CA ILE A 76 -8.27 4.24 9.02
C ILE A 76 -7.83 4.46 10.47
N ALA A 77 -8.66 5.12 11.29
CA ALA A 77 -8.29 5.56 12.63
C ALA A 77 -7.89 4.40 13.57
N ASP A 78 -8.53 3.24 13.40
CA ASP A 78 -8.32 2.07 14.24
C ASP A 78 -7.19 1.16 13.73
N PHE A 79 -6.54 1.51 12.61
CA PHE A 79 -5.47 0.69 12.04
C PHE A 79 -4.13 0.96 12.73
N PRO A 80 -3.39 -0.08 13.13
CA PRO A 80 -2.02 0.07 13.58
C PRO A 80 -1.15 0.79 12.54
N VAL A 81 -0.27 1.65 13.05
CA VAL A 81 0.60 2.50 12.23
C VAL A 81 2.02 1.92 12.25
N LEU A 82 2.54 1.57 11.07
CA LEU A 82 3.91 1.10 10.89
C LEU A 82 4.91 2.24 11.11
N GLU A 83 6.02 1.92 11.76
CA GLU A 83 7.11 2.88 11.98
C GLU A 83 7.90 3.15 10.68
N VAL A 84 8.26 4.41 10.46
CA VAL A 84 9.19 4.81 9.39
C VAL A 84 10.57 4.91 10.00
N THR A 85 11.35 3.84 9.85
CA THR A 85 12.73 3.75 10.36
C THR A 85 13.73 4.28 9.33
N GLU A 86 14.99 4.43 9.73
CA GLU A 86 16.06 4.79 8.80
C GLU A 86 16.27 3.72 7.71
N ASP A 87 16.07 2.45 8.02
CA ASP A 87 16.13 1.36 7.04
C ASP A 87 15.04 1.49 5.97
N VAL A 88 13.84 1.97 6.35
CA VAL A 88 12.76 2.28 5.41
C VAL A 88 13.18 3.40 4.47
N ASN A 89 13.80 4.47 5.00
CA ASN A 89 14.31 5.57 4.17
C ASN A 89 15.39 5.11 3.20
N ALA A 90 16.34 4.31 3.69
CA ALA A 90 17.43 3.77 2.90
C ALA A 90 16.93 2.87 1.77
N LEU A 91 16.04 1.92 2.07
CA LEU A 91 15.47 1.01 1.08
C LEU A 91 14.61 1.76 0.04
N ALA A 92 13.83 2.75 0.46
CA ALA A 92 13.05 3.58 -0.45
C ALA A 92 13.95 4.36 -1.42
N GLY A 93 15.08 4.85 -0.93
CA GLY A 93 16.13 5.48 -1.74
C GLY A 93 16.76 4.52 -2.74
N GLU A 94 17.08 3.28 -2.32
CA GLU A 94 17.65 2.27 -3.20
C GLU A 94 16.68 1.84 -4.31
N TYR A 95 15.41 1.59 -3.96
CA TYR A 95 14.37 1.32 -4.95
C TYR A 95 14.24 2.47 -5.93
N PHE A 96 14.19 3.71 -5.45
CA PHE A 96 14.04 4.87 -6.32
C PHE A 96 15.22 5.00 -7.31
N ALA A 97 16.45 4.91 -6.81
CA ALA A 97 17.66 5.04 -7.61
C ALA A 97 17.77 3.96 -8.70
N ARG A 98 17.35 2.73 -8.40
CA ARG A 98 17.54 1.58 -9.30
C ARG A 98 16.38 1.36 -10.28
N THR A 99 15.15 1.70 -9.89
CA THR A 99 13.96 1.40 -10.71
C THR A 99 13.71 2.41 -11.82
N ARG A 100 14.32 3.60 -11.75
CA ARG A 100 14.14 4.72 -12.71
C ARG A 100 12.67 5.13 -12.89
N ILE A 101 11.86 4.98 -11.85
CA ILE A 101 10.49 5.49 -11.86
C ILE A 101 10.48 7.02 -11.89
N PRO A 102 9.44 7.66 -12.43
CA PRO A 102 9.32 9.11 -12.42
C PRO A 102 9.39 9.68 -10.99
N GLU A 103 9.93 10.89 -10.82
CA GLU A 103 10.02 11.57 -9.50
C GLU A 103 8.66 11.62 -8.78
N LYS A 104 7.57 11.83 -9.53
CA LYS A 104 6.20 11.82 -9.00
C LYS A 104 5.77 10.50 -8.34
N ALA A 105 6.44 9.39 -8.64
CA ALA A 105 6.19 8.06 -8.09
C ALA A 105 7.17 7.71 -6.95
N ARG A 106 7.99 8.65 -6.48
CA ARG A 106 8.92 8.43 -5.37
C ARG A 106 8.21 8.01 -4.08
N ALA A 107 7.01 8.55 -3.81
CA ALA A 107 6.20 8.12 -2.66
C ALA A 107 5.90 6.60 -2.70
N ASP A 108 5.72 6.02 -3.90
CA ASP A 108 5.43 4.60 -4.05
C ASP A 108 6.59 3.71 -3.56
N THR A 109 7.85 4.19 -3.61
CA THR A 109 8.99 3.41 -3.08
C THR A 109 8.98 3.33 -1.56
N PHE A 110 8.43 4.33 -0.87
CA PHE A 110 8.24 4.25 0.58
C PHE A 110 7.17 3.25 0.95
N HIS A 111 6.03 3.25 0.23
CA HIS A 111 4.98 2.25 0.47
C HIS A 111 5.49 0.82 0.26
N LEU A 112 6.30 0.60 -0.78
CA LEU A 112 6.94 -0.68 -1.02
C LEU A 112 7.93 -1.06 0.09
N SER A 113 8.75 -0.10 0.54
CA SER A 113 9.78 -0.34 1.57
C SER A 113 9.16 -0.67 2.91
N LEU A 114 8.11 0.05 3.30
CA LEU A 114 7.33 -0.23 4.50
C LEU A 114 6.74 -1.64 4.46
N ALA A 115 6.09 -2.02 3.36
CA ALA A 115 5.53 -3.35 3.21
C ALA A 115 6.63 -4.45 3.25
N THR A 116 7.79 -4.18 2.66
CA THR A 116 8.91 -5.12 2.58
C THR A 116 9.56 -5.33 3.95
N LEU A 117 9.97 -4.25 4.63
CA LEU A 117 10.75 -4.33 5.87
C LEU A 117 9.91 -4.75 7.08
N HIS A 118 8.63 -4.38 7.09
CA HIS A 118 7.70 -4.84 8.13
C HIS A 118 7.12 -6.24 7.83
N GLY A 119 7.54 -6.90 6.75
CA GLY A 119 7.15 -8.28 6.44
C GLY A 119 5.65 -8.43 6.17
N MET A 120 5.04 -7.46 5.50
CA MET A 120 3.61 -7.51 5.19
C MET A 120 3.32 -8.59 4.15
N ASP A 121 2.25 -9.35 4.34
CA ASP A 121 1.86 -10.39 3.36
C ASP A 121 1.36 -9.75 2.07
N TYR A 122 0.69 -8.60 2.18
CA TYR A 122 0.10 -7.87 1.07
C TYR A 122 0.36 -6.35 1.16
N LEU A 123 0.55 -5.72 0.01
CA LEU A 123 0.44 -4.26 -0.17
C LEU A 123 -0.73 -3.98 -1.10
N LEU A 124 -1.74 -3.27 -0.59
CA LEU A 124 -2.95 -2.89 -1.32
C LEU A 124 -2.82 -1.46 -1.84
N SER A 125 -2.87 -1.28 -3.16
CA SER A 125 -2.69 0.01 -3.84
C SER A 125 -3.33 0.03 -5.22
N TRP A 126 -3.76 1.21 -5.68
CA TRP A 126 -4.12 1.45 -7.07
C TRP A 126 -3.00 2.13 -7.90
N ASN A 127 -1.97 2.69 -7.25
CA ASN A 127 -0.95 3.53 -7.92
C ASN A 127 0.28 2.76 -8.42
N PHE A 128 0.43 1.48 -8.05
CA PHE A 128 1.64 0.70 -8.32
C PHE A 128 1.87 0.32 -9.80
N THR A 129 1.09 0.84 -10.76
CA THR A 129 1.24 0.53 -12.19
C THR A 129 2.68 0.72 -12.71
N HIS A 130 3.42 1.70 -12.17
CA HIS A 130 4.83 1.94 -12.51
C HIS A 130 5.80 0.93 -11.89
N ILE A 131 5.49 0.37 -10.72
CA ILE A 131 6.30 -0.65 -10.02
C ILE A 131 5.96 -2.07 -10.50
N LEU A 132 4.73 -2.29 -10.96
CA LEU A 132 4.26 -3.60 -11.45
C LEU A 132 4.81 -3.97 -12.84
N GLY A 133 5.57 -3.08 -13.50
CA GLY A 133 6.27 -3.39 -14.76
C GLY A 133 7.29 -4.51 -14.58
N ARG A 134 7.38 -5.44 -15.55
CA ARG A 134 8.27 -6.62 -15.48
C ARG A 134 9.71 -6.28 -15.11
N THR A 135 10.25 -5.19 -15.65
CA THR A 135 11.62 -4.72 -15.37
C THR A 135 11.76 -4.22 -13.93
N VAL A 136 10.83 -3.39 -13.45
CA VAL A 136 10.87 -2.84 -12.09
C VAL A 136 10.71 -3.95 -11.05
N ARG A 137 9.80 -4.91 -11.27
CA ARG A 137 9.65 -6.09 -10.40
C ARG A 137 10.95 -6.90 -10.26
N ARG A 138 11.69 -7.12 -11.36
CA ARG A 138 12.97 -7.85 -11.31
C ARG A 138 14.03 -7.10 -10.51
N ILE A 139 14.08 -5.77 -10.64
CA ILE A 139 15.02 -4.93 -9.90
C ILE A 139 14.71 -4.98 -8.40
N VAL A 140 13.44 -4.81 -8.03
CA VAL A 140 12.98 -4.92 -6.63
C VAL A 140 13.28 -6.31 -6.08
N GLN A 141 12.97 -7.38 -6.82
CA GLN A 141 13.30 -8.75 -6.41
C GLN A 141 14.81 -8.96 -6.22
N GLY A 142 15.64 -8.40 -7.11
CA GLY A 142 17.09 -8.45 -7.00
C GLY A 142 17.61 -7.75 -5.74
N ILE A 143 17.12 -6.54 -5.47
CA ILE A 143 17.44 -5.79 -4.24
C ILE A 143 17.03 -6.61 -3.01
N ASN A 144 15.81 -7.14 -2.98
CA ASN A 144 15.32 -7.92 -1.86
C ASN A 144 16.10 -9.21 -1.65
N THR A 145 16.53 -9.88 -2.73
CA THR A 145 17.38 -11.08 -2.62
C THR A 145 18.75 -10.74 -2.03
N ILE A 146 19.38 -9.66 -2.49
CA ILE A 146 20.68 -9.19 -1.97
C ILE A 146 20.59 -8.83 -0.49
N LEU A 147 19.46 -8.24 -0.08
CA LEU A 147 19.21 -7.80 1.29
C LEU A 147 18.49 -8.85 2.16
N CYS A 148 18.27 -10.07 1.66
CA CYS A 148 17.53 -11.14 2.33
C CYS A 148 16.11 -10.75 2.80
N LEU A 149 15.40 -9.92 2.04
CA LEU A 149 14.04 -9.45 2.30
C LEU A 149 12.96 -10.28 1.56
N PHE A 150 11.78 -10.45 2.16
CA PHE A 150 10.60 -11.08 1.54
C PHE A 150 9.69 -10.05 0.85
N LEU A 151 9.05 -10.43 -0.26
CA LEU A 151 8.09 -9.57 -0.97
C LEU A 151 6.65 -9.83 -0.53
N ALA A 152 5.97 -8.75 -0.10
CA ALA A 152 4.51 -8.71 -0.05
C ALA A 152 3.93 -9.03 -1.44
N GLN A 153 2.95 -9.93 -1.52
CA GLN A 153 2.35 -10.33 -2.78
C GLN A 153 1.49 -9.18 -3.35
N LEU A 154 1.97 -8.52 -4.41
CA LEU A 154 1.18 -7.52 -5.15
C LEU A 154 0.25 -8.21 -6.16
N ARG A 155 -1.05 -8.33 -5.83
CA ARG A 155 -2.09 -8.78 -6.76
C ARG A 155 -2.76 -7.57 -7.45
N LYS A 156 -3.09 -7.74 -8.74
CA LYS A 156 -3.87 -6.79 -9.54
C LYS A 156 -5.35 -6.91 -9.24
#